data_AF-A0A2L2ZAQ4-F1
#
_entry.id   AF-A0A2L2ZAQ4-F1
#
_cell.length_a   1.000
_cell.length_b   1.000
_cell.length_c   1.000
_cell.angle_alpha   90.00
_cell.angle_beta   90.00
_cell.angle_gamma   90.00
#
_symmetry.space_group_name_H-M   'P 1'
#
loop_
_entity.id
_entity.type
_entity.pdbx_description
1 polymer ?
#
loop_
_entity_poly.entity_id
_entity_poly.type
_entity_poly.pdbx_seq_one_letter_code
_entity_poly.pdbx_strand_id
1 'polypeptide(L)' 'GLLGGWETADVDDSDVKVAAGHAAEARSKQFASKYHHRLVKVRKAKKQVVAGWNFRLDVVVG' A
#
# COMPACT_ATOMS: atom_id res chain seq x y z
N GLY A 1 2.78 -21.29 -3.05
CA GLY A 1 1.69 -20.77 -2.21
C GLY A 1 0.37 -21.26 -2.75
N LEU A 2 -0.68 -21.31 -1.93
CA LEU A 2 -2.05 -21.55 -2.42
C LEU A 2 -2.40 -20.45 -3.43
N LEU A 3 -2.97 -20.81 -4.58
CA LEU A 3 -3.50 -19.84 -5.54
C LEU A 3 -4.55 -18.98 -4.81
N GLY A 4 -4.31 -17.67 -4.76
CA GLY A 4 -5.15 -16.72 -4.04
C GLY A 4 -4.89 -16.59 -2.53
N GLY A 5 -3.79 -17.14 -2.00
CA GLY A 5 -3.34 -16.84 -0.64
C GLY A 5 -2.60 -15.50 -0.53
N TRP A 6 -2.48 -14.97 0.69
CA TRP A 6 -1.57 -13.85 0.96
C TRP A 6 -0.13 -14.32 0.96
N GLU A 7 0.71 -13.65 0.19
CA GLU A 7 2.17 -13.84 0.20
C GLU A 7 2.87 -12.54 0.60
N THR A 8 4.02 -12.67 1.27
CA THR A 8 4.88 -11.52 1.58
C THR A 8 5.39 -10.94 0.27
N ALA A 9 5.23 -9.62 0.10
CA ALA A 9 5.77 -8.90 -1.05
C ALA A 9 6.99 -8.08 -0.62
N ASP A 10 7.92 -7.89 -1.55
CA ASP A 10 9.03 -6.97 -1.35
C ASP A 10 8.48 -5.54 -1.24
N VAL A 11 8.98 -4.78 -0.27
CA VAL A 11 8.59 -3.36 -0.09
C VAL A 11 9.13 -2.47 -1.20
N ASP A 12 10.17 -2.93 -1.91
CA ASP A 12 10.77 -2.23 -3.03
C ASP A 12 10.15 -2.55 -4.40
N ASP A 13 9.24 -3.52 -4.45
CA ASP A 13 8.44 -3.88 -5.63
C ASP A 13 7.66 -2.67 -6.17
N SER A 14 7.66 -2.51 -7.49
CA SER A 14 7.04 -1.36 -8.15
C SER A 14 5.53 -1.30 -7.91
N ASP A 15 4.84 -2.44 -7.93
CA ASP A 15 3.39 -2.49 -7.75
C ASP A 15 3.04 -2.18 -6.29
N VAL A 16 3.87 -2.62 -5.33
CA VAL A 16 3.75 -2.24 -3.92
C VAL A 16 3.91 -0.74 -3.71
N LYS A 17 4.91 -0.12 -4.36
CA LYS A 17 5.13 1.34 -4.27
C LYS A 17 3.98 2.13 -4.86
N VAL A 18 3.45 1.70 -6.01
CA VAL A 18 2.28 2.31 -6.65
C VAL A 18 1.05 2.19 -5.73
N ALA A 19 0.75 0.99 -5.23
CA ALA A 19 -0.37 0.75 -4.33
C ALA A 19 -0.26 1.58 -3.03
N ALA A 20 0.94 1.67 -2.45
CA ALA A 20 1.20 2.48 -1.26
C ALA A 20 1.02 3.98 -1.51
N GLY A 21 1.46 4.48 -2.68
CA GLY A 21 1.29 5.87 -3.09
C GLY A 21 -0.19 6.23 -3.21
N HIS A 22 -0.97 5.39 -3.91
CA HIS A 22 -2.41 5.56 -4.03
C HIS A 22 -3.12 5.52 -2.67
N ALA A 23 -2.76 4.57 -1.80
CA ALA A 23 -3.35 4.47 -0.47
C ALA A 23 -3.07 5.72 0.39
N ALA A 24 -1.84 6.25 0.34
CA ALA A 24 -1.47 7.46 1.07
C ALA A 24 -2.21 8.69 0.55
N GLU A 25 -2.31 8.87 -0.77
CA GLU A 25 -3.04 10.00 -1.38
C GLU A 25 -4.53 9.95 -1.05
N ALA A 26 -5.15 8.76 -1.20
CA ALA A 26 -6.56 8.57 -0.86
C ALA A 26 -6.82 8.86 0.62
N ARG A 27 -5.93 8.43 1.51
CA ARG A 27 -6.04 8.70 2.95
C ARG A 27 -5.80 10.17 3.27
N SER A 28 -4.88 10.84 2.57
CA SER A 28 -4.63 12.27 2.78
C SER A 28 -5.87 13.12 2.55
N LYS A 29 -6.71 12.76 1.57
CA LYS A 29 -7.96 13.48 1.28
C LYS A 29 -9.01 13.34 2.40
N GLN A 30 -8.86 12.36 3.28
CA GLN A 30 -9.79 12.09 4.39
C GLN A 30 -9.39 12.78 5.69
N PHE A 31 -8.14 13.26 5.81
CA PHE A 31 -7.73 13.98 7.01
C PHE A 31 -8.30 15.40 6.98
N ALA A 32 -8.89 15.85 8.10
CA ALA A 32 -9.30 17.24 8.30
C ALA A 32 -8.11 18.19 8.55
N SER A 33 -6.98 17.90 7.93
CA SER A 33 -5.73 18.65 8.03
C SER A 33 -5.64 19.62 6.85
N LYS A 34 -5.12 20.82 7.08
CA LYS A 34 -4.76 21.77 6.02
C LYS A 34 -3.59 21.26 5.17
N TYR A 35 -2.81 20.31 5.67
CA TYR A 35 -1.61 19.79 5.03
C TYR A 35 -1.88 18.43 4.37
N HIS A 36 -1.35 18.27 3.16
CA HIS A 36 -1.36 16.99 2.46
C HIS A 36 -0.32 16.05 3.08
N HIS A 37 -0.78 14.88 3.47
CA HIS A 37 0.09 13.81 3.96
C HIS A 37 0.54 12.96 2.76
N ARG A 38 1.83 12.66 2.67
CA ARG A 38 2.40 11.81 1.62
C ARG A 38 2.90 10.50 2.20
N LEU A 39 3.03 9.49 1.35
CA LEU A 39 3.74 8.25 1.69
C LEU A 39 5.19 8.59 2.07
N VAL A 40 5.60 8.23 3.28
CA VAL A 40 6.99 8.35 3.75
C VAL A 40 7.74 7.04 3.53
N LYS A 41 7.14 5.91 3.89
CA LYS A 41 7.73 4.57 3.71
C LYS A 41 6.70 3.45 3.80
N VAL A 42 6.99 2.35 3.11
CA VAL A 42 6.32 1.06 3.29
C VAL A 42 7.12 0.24 4.31
N ARG A 43 6.46 -0.29 5.33
CA ARG A 43 7.08 -1.12 6.38
C ARG A 43 6.93 -2.61 6.11
N LYS A 44 5.75 -3.01 5.65
CA LYS A 44 5.41 -4.39 5.32
C LYS A 44 4.44 -4.38 4.17
N ALA A 45 4.58 -5.36 3.28
CA ALA A 45 3.68 -5.57 2.18
C ALA A 45 3.32 -7.04 2.07
N LYS A 46 2.04 -7.30 1.79
CA LYS A 46 1.56 -8.59 1.32
C LYS A 46 0.74 -8.39 0.06
N LYS A 47 0.81 -9.35 -0.86
CA LYS A 47 -0.01 -9.38 -2.07
C LYS A 47 -0.83 -10.67 -2.14
N GLN A 48 -1.94 -10.61 -2.84
CA GLN A 48 -2.83 -11.74 -3.06
C GLN A 48 -3.38 -11.66 -4.49
N VAL A 49 -3.32 -12.78 -5.21
CA VAL A 49 -3.92 -12.92 -6.53
C VAL A 49 -5.44 -13.04 -6.39
N VAL A 50 -6.19 -12.17 -7.06
CA VAL A 50 -7.65 -12.17 -7.18
C VAL A 50 -8.03 -11.92 -8.65
N ALA A 51 -9.12 -11.20 -8.94
CA ALA A 51 -9.30 -10.56 -10.25
C ALA A 51 -8.36 -9.35 -10.40
N GLY A 52 -7.05 -9.61 -10.41
CA GLY A 52 -5.97 -8.61 -10.29
C GLY A 52 -5.15 -8.83 -9.02
N TRP A 53 -4.60 -7.75 -8.47
CA TRP A 53 -3.80 -7.78 -7.24
C TRP A 53 -4.53 -7.10 -6.10
N ASN A 54 -4.59 -7.77 -4.94
CA ASN A 54 -4.96 -7.15 -3.69
C ASN A 54 -3.71 -6.94 -2.83
N PHE A 55 -3.58 -5.76 -2.23
CA PHE A 55 -2.41 -5.38 -1.42
C PHE A 55 -2.82 -5.09 0.01
N ARG A 56 -2.02 -5.60 0.96
CA ARG A 56 -2.12 -5.26 2.38
C ARG A 56 -0.81 -4.63 2.82
N LEU A 57 -0.89 -3.35 3.19
CA LEU A 57 0.27 -2.50 3.39
C LEU A 57 0.26 -1.90 4.80
N ASP A 58 1.39 -2.00 5.49
CA ASP A 58 1.68 -1.15 6.65
C ASP A 58 2.54 0.02 6.17
N VAL A 59 1.97 1.23 6.17
CA VAL A 59 2.63 2.44 5.65
C VAL A 59 2.75 3.50 6.74
N VAL A 60 3.80 4.31 6.63
CA VAL A 60 3.90 5.57 7.38
C VAL A 60 3.58 6.71 6.43
N VAL A 61 2.63 7.55 6.84
CA VAL A 61 2.26 8.79 6.16
C VAL A 61 2.66 9.97 7.03
N GLY A 62 3.09 11.05 6.39
CA GLY A 62 3.61 12.25 7.02
C GLY A 62 3.20 13.47 6.22
#